data_AF-A0A9D4WPK0-F1
#
_entry.id   AF-A0A9D4WPK0-F1
#
_cell.length_a   1.000
_cell.length_b   1.000
_cell.length_c   1.000
_cell.angle_alpha   90.00
_cell.angle_beta   90.00
_cell.angle_gamma   90.00
#
_symmetry.space_group_name_H-M   'P 1'
#
loop_
_entity.id
_entity.type
_entity.pdbx_description
1 polymer ?
#
loop_
_entity_poly.entity_id
_entity_poly.type
_entity_poly.pdbx_seq_one_letter_code
_entity_poly.pdbx_strand_id
1 'polypeptide(L)'
;FAEGFDLNVQGPVVHKHIPYVVILVKMADEWAKNHGGRLPSTREEKKEFKELLKAGMVAQDEDNYKEAIESSFKVFAPRGISSELQQMLDDSSAEVDSSSSDFWVLVAALKDFVTNEGGGEAPLEGSIPDMTFSTEQYVNLQNIYQAKAEADILAIERVARNTLKKIG
;
A
#
# COMPACT_ATOMS: atom_id res chain seq x y z
N PHE A 1 -5.44 -9.45 -8.25
CA PHE A 1 -4.04 -9.74 -8.68
C PHE A 1 -3.40 -10.82 -7.83
N ALA A 2 -3.14 -10.59 -6.53
CA ALA A 2 -2.46 -11.56 -5.67
C ALA A 2 -3.16 -12.92 -5.57
N GLU A 3 -4.49 -12.97 -5.65
CA GLU A 3 -5.27 -14.22 -5.68
C GLU A 3 -4.93 -15.14 -6.87
N GLY A 4 -4.45 -14.58 -7.99
CA GLY A 4 -4.10 -15.35 -9.19
C GLY A 4 -2.76 -16.10 -9.08
N PHE A 5 -2.04 -15.95 -7.97
CA PHE A 5 -0.79 -16.66 -7.72
C PHE A 5 -1.02 -17.82 -6.74
N ASP A 6 -0.24 -18.88 -6.89
CA ASP A 6 -0.15 -19.96 -5.91
C ASP A 6 1.29 -20.06 -5.40
N LEU A 7 1.50 -19.95 -4.09
CA LEU A 7 2.83 -20.10 -3.49
C LEU A 7 3.30 -21.57 -3.49
N ASN A 8 2.38 -22.52 -3.60
CA ASN A 8 2.69 -23.95 -3.61
C ASN A 8 2.88 -24.51 -5.03
N VAL A 9 3.11 -23.64 -6.01
CA VAL A 9 3.28 -24.02 -7.41
C VAL A 9 4.44 -25.01 -7.58
N GLN A 10 4.22 -26.06 -8.38
CA GLN A 10 5.29 -26.98 -8.72
C GLN A 10 6.18 -26.39 -9.82
N GLY A 11 7.47 -26.29 -9.54
CA GLY A 11 8.48 -25.85 -10.50
C GLY A 11 9.32 -24.68 -9.97
N PRO A 12 10.64 -24.87 -9.75
CA PRO A 12 11.50 -23.85 -9.13
C PRO A 12 11.59 -22.57 -9.95
N VAL A 13 11.40 -22.65 -11.27
CA VAL A 13 11.39 -21.46 -12.14
C VAL A 13 10.16 -20.60 -11.85
N VAL A 14 8.97 -21.18 -11.78
CA VAL A 14 7.74 -20.40 -11.57
C VAL A 14 7.71 -19.79 -10.17
N HIS A 15 8.16 -20.55 -9.16
CA HIS A 15 8.24 -20.09 -7.78
C HIS A 15 9.16 -18.86 -7.62
N LYS A 16 10.29 -18.81 -8.33
CA LYS A 16 11.22 -17.66 -8.36
C LYS A 16 10.68 -16.39 -9.01
N HIS A 17 9.64 -16.51 -9.85
CA HIS A 17 9.01 -15.37 -10.52
C HIS A 17 7.73 -14.91 -9.80
N ILE A 18 7.49 -15.33 -8.55
CA ILE A 18 6.41 -14.76 -7.74
C ILE A 18 6.93 -13.46 -7.11
N PRO A 19 6.27 -12.30 -7.25
CA PRO A 19 6.73 -11.04 -6.66
C PRO A 19 6.78 -11.14 -5.15
N TYR A 20 7.77 -10.50 -4.54
CA TYR A 20 7.84 -10.41 -3.10
C TYR A 20 6.58 -9.80 -2.49
N VAL A 21 5.94 -8.84 -3.15
CA VAL A 21 4.68 -8.24 -2.67
C VAL A 21 3.54 -9.24 -2.60
N VAL A 22 3.48 -10.18 -3.55
CA VAL A 22 2.47 -11.26 -3.56
C VAL A 22 2.76 -12.26 -2.44
N ILE A 23 4.04 -12.60 -2.24
CA ILE A 23 4.48 -13.43 -1.11
C ILE A 23 4.05 -12.79 0.20
N LEU A 24 4.37 -11.50 0.41
CA LEU A 24 4.00 -10.78 1.63
C LEU A 24 2.50 -10.75 1.87
N VAL A 25 1.68 -10.47 0.84
CA VAL A 25 0.21 -10.44 0.97
C VAL A 25 -0.33 -11.80 1.38
N LYS A 26 0.12 -12.89 0.74
CA LYS A 26 -0.36 -14.24 1.03
C LYS A 26 0.09 -14.74 2.40
N MET A 27 1.34 -14.49 2.76
CA MET A 27 1.89 -14.87 4.05
C MET A 27 1.26 -14.06 5.19
N ALA A 28 0.93 -12.79 4.95
CA ALA A 28 0.19 -11.96 5.91
C ALA A 28 -1.24 -12.49 6.13
N ASP A 29 -1.92 -12.93 5.08
CA ASP A 29 -3.26 -13.54 5.17
C ASP A 29 -3.21 -14.89 5.91
N GLU A 30 -2.22 -15.73 5.63
CA GLU A 30 -2.00 -16.98 6.38
C GLU A 30 -1.70 -16.72 7.86
N TRP A 31 -0.82 -15.76 8.13
CA TRP A 31 -0.53 -15.31 9.50
C TRP A 31 -1.82 -14.88 10.21
N ALA A 32 -2.60 -14.00 9.58
CA ALA A 32 -3.84 -13.47 10.15
C ALA A 32 -4.85 -14.59 10.45
N LYS A 33 -5.01 -15.57 9.55
CA LYS A 33 -5.87 -16.75 9.77
C LYS A 33 -5.48 -17.53 11.02
N ASN A 34 -4.18 -17.66 11.30
CA ASN A 34 -3.67 -18.39 12.45
C ASN A 34 -3.59 -17.54 13.74
N HIS A 35 -3.72 -16.21 13.64
CA HIS A 35 -3.57 -15.26 14.77
C HIS A 35 -4.82 -14.41 15.02
N GLY A 36 -6.00 -14.94 14.71
CA GLY A 36 -7.28 -14.29 15.01
C GLY A 36 -7.50 -12.98 14.24
N GLY A 37 -7.05 -12.93 13.00
CA GLY A 37 -7.16 -11.78 12.08
C GLY A 37 -6.12 -10.69 12.29
N ARG A 38 -5.12 -10.90 13.16
CA ARG A 38 -4.11 -9.89 13.49
C ARG A 38 -2.83 -10.12 12.72
N LEU A 39 -2.19 -9.02 12.30
CA LEU A 39 -0.85 -9.02 11.72
C LEU A 39 0.23 -9.03 12.81
N PRO A 40 1.48 -9.41 12.49
CA PRO A 40 2.58 -9.39 13.46
C PRO A 40 2.74 -8.01 14.08
N SER A 41 2.82 -7.91 15.40
CA SER A 41 2.84 -6.64 16.12
C SER A 41 4.01 -6.54 17.10
N THR A 42 4.29 -7.63 17.81
CA THR A 42 5.39 -7.71 18.78
C THR A 42 6.72 -8.00 18.08
N ARG A 43 7.83 -7.80 18.79
CA ARG A 43 9.16 -8.11 18.26
C ARG A 43 9.30 -9.62 17.97
N GLU A 44 8.70 -10.43 18.82
CA GLU A 44 8.68 -11.89 18.75
C GLU A 44 7.87 -12.34 17.52
N GLU A 45 6.66 -11.81 17.35
CA GLU A 45 5.80 -12.10 16.18
C GLU A 45 6.46 -11.66 14.88
N LYS A 46 7.09 -10.47 14.85
CA LYS A 46 7.84 -9.98 13.68
C LYS A 46 9.01 -10.89 13.32
N LYS A 47 9.67 -11.46 14.33
CA LYS A 47 10.74 -12.44 14.12
C LYS A 47 10.17 -13.75 13.57
N GLU A 48 9.09 -14.25 14.16
CA GLU A 48 8.41 -15.47 13.72
C GLU A 48 7.91 -15.37 12.28
N PHE A 49 7.29 -14.24 11.91
CA PHE A 49 6.87 -13.98 10.54
C PHE A 49 8.04 -14.04 9.54
N LYS A 50 9.21 -13.50 9.91
CA LYS A 50 10.43 -13.62 9.08
C LYS A 50 10.91 -15.06 8.96
N GLU A 51 10.80 -15.86 10.01
CA GLU A 51 11.14 -17.29 9.94
C GLU A 51 10.15 -18.07 9.08
N LEU A 52 8.86 -17.71 9.09
CA LEU A 52 7.86 -18.30 8.18
C LEU A 52 8.18 -17.99 6.71
N LEU A 53 8.56 -16.75 6.40
CA LEU A 53 9.02 -16.38 5.06
C LEU A 53 10.23 -17.23 4.64
N LYS A 54 11.23 -17.40 5.51
CA LYS A 54 12.39 -18.27 5.24
C LYS A 54 12.00 -19.73 5.04
N ALA A 55 11.04 -20.23 5.80
CA ALA A 55 10.57 -21.60 5.68
C ALA A 55 9.82 -21.87 4.36
N GLY A 56 9.25 -20.83 3.73
CA GLY A 56 8.64 -20.91 2.40
C GLY A 56 9.63 -20.97 1.23
N MET A 57 10.93 -20.75 1.47
CA MET A 57 11.95 -20.87 0.43
C MET A 57 12.13 -22.33 0.02
N VAL A 58 12.09 -22.60 -1.28
CA VAL A 58 12.33 -23.92 -1.87
C VAL A 58 13.82 -24.10 -2.22
N ALA A 59 14.50 -23.01 -2.55
CA ALA A 59 15.93 -23.00 -2.87
C ALA A 59 16.63 -21.80 -2.20
N GLN A 60 17.97 -21.87 -2.06
CA GLN A 60 18.74 -20.78 -1.43
C GLN A 60 18.88 -19.53 -2.31
N ASP A 61 18.69 -19.68 -3.62
CA ASP A 61 18.86 -18.64 -4.63
C ASP A 61 17.51 -18.05 -5.10
N GLU A 62 16.61 -17.80 -4.15
CA GLU A 62 15.29 -17.20 -4.38
C GLU A 62 15.28 -15.73 -3.95
N ASP A 63 15.65 -14.85 -4.89
CA ASP A 63 15.77 -13.41 -4.62
C ASP A 63 14.44 -12.76 -4.25
N ASN A 64 13.33 -13.23 -4.81
CA ASN A 64 11.99 -12.80 -4.43
C ASN A 64 11.65 -13.04 -2.94
N TYR A 65 12.10 -14.14 -2.34
CA TYR A 65 11.93 -14.40 -0.91
C TYR A 65 12.90 -13.58 -0.05
N LYS A 66 14.13 -13.35 -0.53
CA LYS A 66 15.06 -12.42 0.15
C LYS A 66 14.49 -11.01 0.19
N GLU A 67 13.98 -10.51 -0.94
CA GLU A 67 13.25 -9.25 -1.06
C GLU A 67 12.04 -9.21 -0.10
N ALA A 68 11.28 -10.31 0.01
CA ALA A 68 10.13 -10.40 0.91
C ALA A 68 10.57 -10.30 2.38
N ILE A 69 11.63 -11.00 2.78
CA ILE A 69 12.16 -10.93 4.16
C ILE A 69 12.66 -9.52 4.48
N GLU A 70 13.39 -8.89 3.56
CA GLU A 70 13.89 -7.51 3.71
C GLU A 70 12.73 -6.50 3.76
N SER A 71 11.69 -6.70 2.96
CA SER A 71 10.49 -5.86 2.90
C SER A 71 9.38 -6.25 3.87
N SER A 72 9.58 -7.27 4.71
CA SER A 72 8.54 -7.80 5.62
C SER A 72 7.98 -6.76 6.58
N PHE A 73 8.76 -5.71 6.87
CA PHE A 73 8.29 -4.60 7.69
C PHE A 73 7.06 -3.88 7.13
N LYS A 74 6.82 -3.94 5.81
CA LYS A 74 5.65 -3.37 5.16
C LYS A 74 4.34 -4.03 5.62
N VAL A 75 4.39 -5.29 6.05
CA VAL A 75 3.19 -6.03 6.54
C VAL A 75 2.71 -5.47 7.88
N PHE A 76 3.63 -5.04 8.72
CA PHE A 76 3.33 -4.58 10.09
C PHE A 76 3.68 -3.11 10.33
N ALA A 77 3.88 -2.36 9.25
CA ALA A 77 3.99 -0.92 9.30
C ALA A 77 2.61 -0.34 9.72
N PRO A 78 2.59 0.71 10.55
CA PRO A 78 1.35 1.43 10.82
C PRO A 78 0.70 1.88 9.51
N ARG A 79 -0.59 1.64 9.39
CA ARG A 79 -1.40 2.14 8.27
C ARG A 79 -1.84 3.57 8.54
N GLY A 80 -2.16 4.29 7.47
CA GLY A 80 -2.64 5.67 7.53
C GLY A 80 -1.55 6.68 7.20
N ILE A 81 -1.82 7.93 7.55
CA ILE A 81 -0.96 9.08 7.24
C ILE A 81 0.06 9.36 8.35
N SER A 82 1.15 10.07 8.00
CA SER A 82 2.15 10.48 8.98
C SER A 82 1.59 11.51 9.97
N SER A 83 2.23 11.65 11.13
CA SER A 83 1.86 12.65 12.14
C SER A 83 1.93 14.08 11.60
N GLU A 84 2.91 14.36 10.74
CA GLU A 84 3.10 15.67 10.11
C GLU A 84 1.97 15.96 9.14
N LEU A 85 1.55 14.96 8.35
CA LEU A 85 0.44 15.11 7.43
C LEU A 85 -0.87 15.31 8.21
N GLN A 86 -1.10 14.51 9.26
CA GLN A 86 -2.27 14.66 10.13
C GLN A 86 -2.35 16.07 10.73
N GLN A 87 -1.24 16.60 11.25
CA GLN A 87 -1.19 17.97 11.80
C GLN A 87 -1.56 19.02 10.74
N MET A 88 -1.11 18.85 9.50
CA MET A 88 -1.46 19.77 8.40
C MET A 88 -2.94 19.69 8.03
N LEU A 89 -3.54 18.50 8.04
CA LEU A 89 -4.98 18.33 7.78
C LEU A 89 -5.86 18.88 8.90
N ASP A 90 -5.37 18.87 10.15
CA ASP A 90 -6.06 19.38 11.33
C ASP A 90 -5.82 20.88 11.59
N ASP A 91 -4.98 21.54 10.78
CA ASP A 91 -4.73 22.98 10.91
C ASP A 91 -6.02 23.77 10.61
N SER A 92 -6.24 24.84 11.39
CA SER A 92 -7.38 25.75 11.17
C SER A 92 -7.44 26.34 9.76
N SER A 93 -6.30 26.45 9.09
CA SER A 93 -6.19 26.96 7.73
C SER A 93 -6.77 26.00 6.69
N ALA A 94 -7.00 24.72 7.04
CA ALA A 94 -7.73 23.77 6.21
C ALA A 94 -9.26 23.99 6.27
N GLU A 95 -9.76 24.82 7.19
CA GLU A 95 -11.14 25.31 7.18
C GLU A 95 -11.24 26.52 6.23
N VAL A 96 -11.36 26.22 4.95
CA VAL A 96 -11.18 27.21 3.88
C VAL A 96 -12.40 28.12 3.65
N ASP A 97 -12.10 29.34 3.22
CA ASP A 97 -13.03 30.39 2.81
C ASP A 97 -12.59 31.07 1.51
N SER A 98 -13.33 32.09 1.06
CA SER A 98 -13.06 32.82 -0.20
C SER A 98 -11.69 33.54 -0.24
N SER A 99 -11.01 33.68 0.90
CA SER A 99 -9.70 34.33 1.02
C SER A 99 -8.53 33.34 1.12
N SER A 100 -8.84 32.05 1.21
CA SER A 100 -7.87 30.98 1.36
C SER A 100 -7.03 30.80 0.09
N SER A 101 -5.78 30.38 0.27
CA SER A 101 -4.88 30.10 -0.87
C SER A 101 -5.19 28.75 -1.51
N ASP A 102 -4.82 28.60 -2.78
CA ASP A 102 -4.97 27.33 -3.53
C ASP A 102 -4.37 26.14 -2.77
N PHE A 103 -3.25 26.36 -2.07
CA PHE A 103 -2.62 25.34 -1.23
C PHE A 103 -3.61 24.82 -0.18
N TRP A 104 -4.22 25.70 0.62
CA TRP A 104 -5.15 25.29 1.68
C TRP A 104 -6.43 24.68 1.14
N VAL A 105 -6.89 25.10 -0.05
CA VAL A 105 -8.00 24.43 -0.76
C VAL A 105 -7.64 22.99 -1.10
N LEU A 106 -6.41 22.73 -1.56
CA LEU A 106 -5.93 21.38 -1.83
C LEU A 106 -5.74 20.56 -0.53
N VAL A 107 -5.27 21.18 0.56
CA VAL A 107 -5.19 20.52 1.87
C VAL A 107 -6.58 20.12 2.37
N ALA A 108 -7.57 21.02 2.27
CA ALA A 108 -8.95 20.73 2.62
C ALA A 108 -9.53 19.60 1.76
N ALA A 109 -9.23 19.58 0.46
CA ALA A 109 -9.64 18.50 -0.43
C ALA A 109 -8.97 17.16 -0.08
N LEU A 110 -7.69 17.19 0.28
CA LEU A 110 -6.97 16.01 0.75
C LEU A 110 -7.56 15.49 2.06
N LYS A 111 -7.93 16.35 3.00
CA LYS A 111 -8.59 15.99 4.27
C LYS A 111 -9.90 15.24 4.02
N ASP A 112 -10.73 15.77 3.12
CA ASP A 112 -12.02 15.16 2.78
C ASP A 112 -11.83 13.83 2.02
N PHE A 113 -10.86 13.76 1.09
CA PHE A 113 -10.49 12.50 0.43
C PHE A 113 -10.04 11.44 1.46
N VAL A 114 -9.09 11.77 2.34
CA VAL A 114 -8.58 10.83 3.36
C VAL A 114 -9.70 10.31 4.25
N THR A 115 -10.65 11.16 4.63
CA THR A 115 -11.78 10.78 5.49
C THR A 115 -12.82 9.91 4.77
N ASN A 116 -12.98 10.08 3.46
CA ASN A 116 -13.99 9.41 2.66
C ASN A 116 -13.37 8.35 1.72
N GLU A 117 -13.08 8.70 0.47
CA GLU A 117 -12.63 7.77 -0.57
C GLU A 117 -11.29 7.09 -0.27
N GLY A 118 -10.42 7.76 0.49
CA GLY A 118 -9.09 7.30 0.89
C GLY A 118 -9.09 6.31 2.05
N GLY A 119 -10.19 6.16 2.78
CA GLY A 119 -10.30 5.19 3.88
C GLY A 119 -9.25 5.35 4.98
N GLY A 120 -8.84 6.59 5.26
CA GLY A 120 -7.79 6.94 6.23
C GLY A 120 -6.37 6.99 5.64
N GLU A 121 -6.21 6.78 4.33
CA GLU A 121 -4.92 6.81 3.65
C GLU A 121 -4.83 7.95 2.62
N ALA A 122 -3.59 8.37 2.34
CA ALA A 122 -3.30 9.34 1.29
C ALA A 122 -3.53 8.74 -0.12
N PRO A 123 -3.75 9.56 -1.15
CA PRO A 123 -3.89 9.09 -2.53
C PRO A 123 -2.66 8.28 -2.96
N LEU A 124 -2.88 7.25 -3.76
CA LEU A 124 -1.80 6.39 -4.22
C LEU A 124 -0.89 7.12 -5.22
N GLU A 125 0.43 7.01 -5.05
CA GLU A 125 1.43 7.60 -5.96
C GLU A 125 1.44 6.91 -7.35
N GLY A 126 1.07 5.63 -7.39
CA GLY A 126 0.99 4.83 -8.63
C GLY A 126 2.32 4.23 -9.09
N SER A 127 3.44 4.67 -8.52
CA SER A 127 4.75 4.07 -8.75
C SER A 127 4.90 2.75 -7.97
N ILE A 128 5.61 1.78 -8.56
CA ILE A 128 6.02 0.54 -7.88
C ILE A 128 7.55 0.41 -7.99
N PRO A 129 8.23 -0.12 -6.96
CA PRO A 129 9.67 -0.35 -7.02
C PRO A 129 9.99 -1.50 -7.99
N ASP A 130 11.25 -1.58 -8.40
CA ASP A 130 11.76 -2.74 -9.14
C ASP A 130 11.64 -4.01 -8.29
N MET A 131 11.34 -5.14 -8.93
CA MET A 131 11.12 -6.43 -8.25
C MET A 131 11.55 -7.59 -9.12
N THR A 132 12.03 -8.67 -8.51
CA THR A 132 12.29 -9.93 -9.23
C THR A 132 10.97 -10.53 -9.74
N PHE A 133 10.67 -10.31 -11.01
CA PHE A 133 9.39 -10.66 -11.60
C PHE A 133 9.47 -10.85 -13.12
N SER A 134 8.50 -11.53 -13.72
CA SER A 134 8.42 -11.59 -15.18
C SER A 134 7.85 -10.27 -15.74
N THR A 135 8.33 -9.85 -16.91
CA THR A 135 8.01 -8.54 -17.50
C THR A 135 6.51 -8.30 -17.67
N GLU A 136 5.77 -9.28 -18.23
CA GLU A 136 4.32 -9.16 -18.47
C GLU A 136 3.55 -8.88 -17.17
N GLN A 137 3.97 -9.58 -16.15
CA GLN A 137 3.34 -9.65 -14.85
C GLN A 137 3.66 -8.36 -14.06
N TYR A 138 4.88 -7.84 -14.20
CA TYR A 138 5.29 -6.53 -13.69
C TYR A 138 4.47 -5.40 -14.31
N VAL A 139 4.31 -5.40 -15.63
CA VAL A 139 3.50 -4.41 -16.35
C VAL A 139 2.04 -4.47 -15.90
N ASN A 140 1.49 -5.67 -15.69
CA ASN A 140 0.13 -5.82 -15.18
C ASN A 140 -0.02 -5.20 -13.77
N LEU A 141 0.93 -5.46 -12.86
CA LEU A 141 0.93 -4.86 -11.53
C LEU A 141 1.05 -3.34 -11.60
N GLN A 142 1.95 -2.82 -12.44
CA GLN A 142 2.14 -1.38 -12.64
C GLN A 142 0.84 -0.72 -13.10
N ASN A 143 0.14 -1.32 -14.07
CA ASN A 143 -1.13 -0.80 -14.57
C ASN A 143 -2.21 -0.74 -13.48
N ILE A 144 -2.24 -1.69 -12.55
CA ILE A 144 -3.18 -1.68 -11.42
C ILE A 144 -2.90 -0.50 -10.49
N TYR A 145 -1.64 -0.28 -10.14
CA TYR A 145 -1.23 0.84 -9.28
C TYR A 145 -1.49 2.18 -9.98
N GLN A 146 -1.18 2.29 -11.26
CA GLN A 146 -1.44 3.49 -12.05
C GLN A 146 -2.94 3.78 -12.14
N ALA A 147 -3.77 2.78 -12.45
CA ALA A 147 -5.22 2.97 -12.54
C ALA A 147 -5.83 3.43 -11.20
N LYS A 148 -5.34 2.91 -10.07
CA LYS A 148 -5.77 3.38 -8.75
C LYS A 148 -5.30 4.80 -8.46
N ALA A 149 -4.05 5.15 -8.79
CA ALA A 149 -3.55 6.52 -8.64
C ALA A 149 -4.36 7.53 -9.48
N GLU A 150 -4.68 7.19 -10.72
CA GLU A 150 -5.54 8.01 -11.58
C GLU A 150 -6.94 8.20 -10.98
N ALA A 151 -7.54 7.13 -10.43
CA ALA A 151 -8.82 7.22 -9.75
C ALA A 151 -8.78 8.12 -8.50
N ASP A 152 -7.69 8.07 -7.73
CA ASP A 152 -7.49 8.91 -6.54
C ASP A 152 -7.32 10.38 -6.89
N ILE A 153 -6.56 10.67 -7.95
CA ILE A 153 -6.39 12.04 -8.49
C ILE A 153 -7.75 12.61 -8.89
N LEU A 154 -8.57 11.84 -9.62
CA LEU A 154 -9.90 12.27 -10.03
C LEU A 154 -10.84 12.52 -8.84
N ALA A 155 -10.73 11.71 -7.78
CA ALA A 155 -11.49 11.91 -6.56
C ALA A 155 -11.09 13.23 -5.87
N ILE A 156 -9.80 13.49 -5.71
CA ILE A 156 -9.29 14.75 -5.13
C ILE A 156 -9.69 15.95 -5.99
N GLU A 157 -9.58 15.84 -7.32
CA GLU A 157 -9.97 16.93 -8.22
C GLU A 157 -11.46 17.27 -8.05
N ARG A 158 -12.32 16.24 -7.97
CA ARG A 158 -13.75 16.41 -7.73
C ARG A 158 -14.01 17.10 -6.39
N VAL A 159 -13.34 16.67 -5.33
CA VAL A 159 -13.47 17.26 -3.99
C VAL A 159 -13.02 18.72 -4.02
N ALA A 160 -11.85 19.02 -4.58
CA ALA A 160 -11.31 20.38 -4.68
C ALA A 160 -12.26 21.32 -5.45
N ARG A 161 -12.83 20.85 -6.57
CA ARG A 161 -13.85 21.60 -7.33
C ARG A 161 -15.10 21.86 -6.50
N ASN A 162 -15.54 20.91 -5.67
CA ASN A 162 -16.68 21.11 -4.79
C ASN A 162 -16.37 22.10 -3.67
N THR A 163 -15.15 22.07 -3.13
CA THR A 163 -14.67 23.03 -2.13
C THR A 163 -14.67 24.44 -2.70
N LEU A 164 -14.09 24.65 -3.90
CA LEU A 164 -14.12 25.94 -4.59
C LEU A 164 -15.54 26.47 -4.77
N LYS A 165 -16.47 25.63 -5.26
CA LYS A 165 -17.88 26.03 -5.42
C LYS A 165 -18.56 26.46 -4.12
N LYS A 166 -18.13 25.92 -2.97
CA LYS A 166 -18.70 26.27 -1.65
C LYS A 166 -18.19 27.62 -1.15
N ILE A 167 -16.93 27.95 -1.46
CA ILE A 167 -16.27 29.16 -0.95
C ILE A 167 -16.42 30.38 -1.87
N GLY A 168 -16.87 30.20 -3.11
CA GLY A 168 -17.23 31.28 -4.05
C GLY A 168 -16.17 31.49 -5.13
#